data_AF-X1G9S0-F1
#
_entry.id   AF-X1G9S0-F1
#
_cell.length_a   1.000
_cell.length_b   1.000
_cell.length_c   1.000
_cell.angle_alpha   90.00
_cell.angle_beta   90.00
_cell.angle_gamma   90.00
#
_symmetry.space_group_name_H-M   'P 1'
#
loop_
_entity.id
_entity.type
_entity.pdbx_description
1 polymer ?
#
loop_
_entity_poly.entity_id
_entity_poly.type
_entity_poly.pdbx_seq_one_letter_code
_entity_poly.pdbx_strand_id
1 'polypeptide(L)' 'GKCEANKDMDCAWVLIYKRLEGLQQLDKMRRYYPPRNFRAIPRPKRLISKANVEAGEDNG' A
#
# COMPACT_ATOMS: atom_id res chain seq x y z
N GLY A 1 21.53 -13.33 15.60
CA GLY A 1 20.80 -13.04 16.85
C GLY A 1 19.35 -13.37 16.63
N LYS A 2 18.79 -14.26 17.46
CA LYS A 2 17.41 -14.77 17.37
C LYS A 2 16.40 -13.64 17.68
N CYS A 3 15.26 -13.62 16.99
CA CYS A 3 14.25 -12.55 17.07
C CYS A 3 13.48 -12.55 18.40
N GLU A 4 13.08 -11.39 18.92
CA GLU A 4 12.25 -11.27 20.15
C GLU A 4 10.91 -12.01 20.03
N ALA A 5 10.37 -12.16 18.82
CA ALA A 5 9.08 -12.80 18.58
C ALA A 5 9.14 -14.34 18.54
N ASN A 6 10.28 -14.91 18.15
CA ASN A 6 10.47 -16.37 18.14
C ASN A 6 11.97 -16.68 18.11
N LYS A 7 12.43 -17.53 19.03
CA LYS A 7 13.84 -17.93 19.15
C LYS A 7 14.31 -18.79 17.97
N ASP A 8 13.41 -19.39 17.22
CA ASP A 8 13.79 -20.32 16.15
C ASP A 8 13.67 -19.70 14.76
N MET A 9 13.04 -18.52 14.65
CA MET A 9 12.97 -17.80 13.39
C MET A 9 14.04 -16.73 13.31
N ASP A 10 14.71 -16.67 12.16
CA ASP A 10 15.59 -15.56 11.83
C ASP A 10 14.79 -14.26 11.83
N CYS A 11 15.33 -13.23 12.48
CA CYS A 11 14.69 -11.94 12.58
C CYS A 11 14.35 -11.40 11.18
N ALA A 12 13.09 -10.99 10.98
CA ALA A 12 12.61 -10.53 9.68
C ALA A 12 13.47 -9.40 9.10
N TRP A 13 13.95 -8.49 9.95
CA TRP A 13 14.87 -7.42 9.56
C TRP A 13 16.22 -7.92 9.04
N VAL A 14 16.76 -8.99 9.62
CA VAL A 14 18.01 -9.60 9.16
C VAL A 14 17.82 -10.22 7.76
N LEU A 15 16.68 -10.86 7.52
CA LEU A 15 16.34 -11.41 6.19
C LEU A 15 16.19 -10.31 5.14
N ILE A 16 15.52 -9.21 5.50
CA ILE A 16 15.37 -8.04 4.62
C ILE A 16 16.74 -7.41 4.33
N TYR A 17 17.59 -7.26 5.35
CA TYR A 17 18.96 -6.73 5.20
C TYR A 17 19.80 -7.59 4.24
N LYS A 18 19.90 -8.90 4.51
CA LYS A 18 20.68 -9.85 3.70
C LYS A 18 20.21 -9.83 2.23
N ARG A 19 18.90 -9.76 2.00
CA ARG A 19 18.33 -9.65 0.66
C ARG A 19 18.69 -8.33 -0.03
N LEU A 20 18.59 -7.20 0.68
CA LEU A 20 18.92 -5.88 0.13
C LEU A 20 20.42 -5.73 -0.14
N GLU A 21 21.27 -6.32 0.70
CA GLU A 21 22.72 -6.39 0.53
C GLU A 21 23.09 -7.15 -0.74
N GLY A 22 22.49 -8.34 -0.97
CA GLY A 22 22.69 -9.10 -2.20
C GLY A 22 22.19 -8.38 -3.46
N LEU A 23 21.21 -7.49 -3.33
CA LEU A 23 20.71 -6.64 -4.42
C LEU A 23 21.46 -5.30 -4.55
N GLN A 24 22.41 -4.99 -3.67
CA GLN A 24 23.09 -3.69 -3.57
C GLN A 24 22.10 -2.52 -3.47
N GLN A 25 20.96 -2.72 -2.80
CA GLN A 25 19.88 -1.74 -2.64
C GLN A 25 19.74 -1.24 -1.19
N LEU A 26 20.83 -1.22 -0.44
CA LEU A 26 20.85 -0.78 0.95
C LEU A 26 20.42 0.69 1.11
N ASP A 27 20.57 1.51 0.07
CA ASP A 27 20.11 2.90 0.07
C ASP A 27 18.61 3.06 0.30
N LYS A 28 17.80 2.06 -0.11
CA LYS A 28 16.35 2.06 0.13
C LYS A 28 16.01 1.96 1.61
N MET A 29 16.88 1.34 2.41
CA MET A 29 16.67 1.20 3.85
C MET A 29 16.96 2.52 4.60
N ARG A 30 17.85 3.36 4.07
CA ARG A 30 18.20 4.67 4.64
C ARG A 30 17.27 5.80 4.19
N ARG A 31 16.55 5.60 3.09
CA ARG A 31 15.65 6.60 2.52
C ARG A 31 14.40 6.75 3.38
N TYR A 32 14.13 7.97 3.83
CA TYR A 32 12.85 8.32 4.42
C TYR A 32 11.79 8.45 3.31
N TYR A 33 10.72 7.65 3.38
CA TYR A 33 9.62 7.73 2.42
C TYR A 33 8.51 8.63 2.98
N PRO A 34 7.94 9.54 2.17
CA PRO A 34 6.80 10.33 2.60
C PRO A 34 5.60 9.41 2.87
N PRO A 35 4.66 9.82 3.75
CA PRO A 35 3.45 9.06 4.01
C PRO A 35 2.68 8.84 2.70
N ARG A 36 2.50 7.58 2.31
CA ARG A 36 1.74 7.23 1.11
C ARG A 36 0.25 7.36 1.41
N ASN A 37 -0.49 8.01 0.51
CA ASN A 37 -1.94 8.05 0.61
C ASN A 37 -2.52 6.66 0.27
N PHE A 38 -2.93 5.91 1.29
CA PHE A 38 -3.54 4.58 1.16
C PHE A 38 -5.06 4.60 1.00
N ARG A 39 -5.68 5.77 0.75
CA ARG A 39 -7.11 5.85 0.50
C ARG A 39 -7.46 4.99 -0.71
N ALA A 40 -8.41 4.08 -0.53
CA ALA A 40 -9.00 3.34 -1.63
C ALA A 40 -9.64 4.35 -2.59
N ILE A 41 -9.04 4.53 -3.76
CA ILE A 41 -9.62 5.37 -4.82
C ILE A 41 -10.86 4.62 -5.30
N PRO A 42 -12.07 5.16 -5.13
CA PRO A 42 -13.27 4.53 -5.68
C PRO A 42 -13.14 4.57 -7.19
N ARG A 43 -12.72 3.46 -7.80
CA ARG A 43 -12.80 3.32 -9.25
C ARG A 43 -14.28 3.22 -9.59
N PRO A 44 -14.77 3.95 -10.61
CA PRO A 44 -16.15 3.78 -11.04
C PRO A 44 -16.33 2.31 -11.40
N LYS A 45 -17.06 1.57 -10.56
CA LYS A 45 -17.65 0.30 -10.98
C LYS A 45 -18.58 0.67 -12.12
N ARG A 46 -18.54 -0.08 -13.22
CA ARG A 46 -19.47 0.07 -14.35
C ARG A 46 -20.88 0.19 -13.78
N LEU A 47 -21.42 1.41 -13.78
CA LEU A 47 -22.79 1.66 -13.36
C LEU A 47 -23.65 1.06 -14.46
N ILE A 48 -24.26 -0.09 -14.22
CA ILE A 48 -25.36 -0.56 -15.07
C ILE A 48 -26.54 0.35 -14.69
N SER A 49 -26.59 1.53 -15.29
CA SER A 49 -27.67 2.48 -15.09
C SER A 49 -28.96 1.86 -15.61
N LYS A 50 -29.85 1.42 -14.73
CA LYS A 50 -31.28 1.48 -15.06
C LYS A 50 -31.67 2.93 -14.90
N ALA A 51 -31.64 3.65 -16.02
CA ALA A 51 -32.15 5.01 -16.09
C ALA A 51 -33.64 4.98 -15.71
N ASN A 52 -33.97 5.58 -14.58
CA ASN A 52 -35.20 6.35 -14.47
C ASN A 52 -34.74 7.75 -14.09
N VAL A 53 -34.48 8.55 -15.12
CA VAL A 53 -34.25 9.99 -14.99
C VAL A 53 -35.63 10.62 -14.95
N GLU A 54 -36.13 10.89 -13.76
CA GLU A 54 -37.15 11.92 -13.61
C GLU A 54 -36.43 13.27 -13.68
N ALA A 55 -36.67 13.98 -14.79
CA ALA A 55 -36.18 15.34 -14.97
C ALA A 55 -36.88 16.25 -13.96
N GLY A 56 -36.11 16.76 -13.00
CA GLY A 56 -36.52 17.85 -12.12
C GLY A 56 -35.53 19.01 -12.31
N GLU A 57 -35.99 20.07 -12.95
CA GLU A 57 -35.39 21.40 -12.94
C GLU A 57 -35.18 21.91 -11.51
N ASP A 58 -34.01 22.50 -11.24
CA ASP A 58 -33.91 23.55 -10.22
C ASP A 58 -32.92 24.63 -10.67
N ASN A 59 -33.30 25.88 -10.40
CA ASN A 59 -32.74 27.11 -10.96
C ASN A 59 -31.59 27.64 -10.10
N GLY A 60 -30.54 28.16 -10.74
CA GLY A 60 -29.48 28.93 -10.09
C GLY A 60 -28.29 29.17 -11.01
#